data_AF-A0A174RW01-F1
#
_entry.id   AF-A0A174RW01-F1
#
_cell.length_a   1.000
_cell.length_b   1.000
_cell.length_c   1.000
_cell.angle_alpha   90.00
_cell.angle_beta   90.00
_cell.angle_gamma   90.00
#
_symmetry.space_group_name_H-M   'P 1'
#
loop_
_entity.id
_entity.type
_entity.pdbx_description
1 polymer ?
#
loop_
_entity_poly.entity_id
_entity_poly.type
_entity_poly.pdbx_seq_one_letter_code
_entity_poly.pdbx_strand_id
1 'polypeptide(L)'
;MFNPETRKYVWDVCKKNYYDYGINAFWLDNSEPDYGVYDFDHYRYIEGPALSCSNIYPQLYSRVFYDNMKDLGDVPSTFEAFYDQLQAGLNMGLAGIPWWTTDIGGFMTDDVNDPDFQQLLIRWYEFAVYSAVLRMHGDRGPYNIPMLDDRDFGGGCLHTGQPNELWSYGEENYKIMKKYYDIRIEMHDYIKKTVRRGIRERTRDGKVYEGGQTIHADAPIDSIPVFKRK
;
A
#
# COMPACT_ATOMS: atom_id res chain seq x y z
N MET A 1 -12.37 8.51 20.02
CA MET A 1 -12.27 8.27 18.56
C MET A 1 -13.60 8.13 17.82
N PHE A 2 -14.71 7.79 18.49
CA PHE A 2 -16.03 7.69 17.85
C PHE A 2 -16.58 9.01 17.28
N ASN A 3 -16.37 10.13 17.98
CA ASN A 3 -16.75 11.45 17.49
C ASN A 3 -15.81 11.90 16.33
N PRO A 4 -16.34 12.18 15.12
CA PRO A 4 -15.55 12.70 14.01
C PRO A 4 -14.79 14.00 14.32
N GLU A 5 -15.39 14.90 15.10
CA GLU A 5 -14.74 16.16 15.50
C GLU A 5 -13.52 15.88 16.38
N THR A 6 -13.60 14.90 17.27
CA THR A 6 -12.46 14.47 18.08
C THR A 6 -11.36 13.86 17.22
N ARG A 7 -11.71 13.05 16.22
CA ARG A 7 -10.73 12.49 15.27
C ARG A 7 -9.99 13.61 14.54
N LYS A 8 -10.73 14.57 13.99
CA LYS A 8 -10.14 15.74 13.32
C LYS A 8 -9.24 16.54 14.25
N TYR A 9 -9.70 16.82 15.48
CA TYR A 9 -8.91 17.58 16.45
C TYR A 9 -7.58 16.88 16.79
N VAL A 10 -7.61 15.58 17.08
CA VAL A 10 -6.40 14.79 17.39
C VAL A 10 -5.43 14.84 16.22
N TRP A 11 -5.93 14.64 14.99
CA TRP A 11 -5.10 14.75 13.79
C TRP A 11 -4.49 16.14 13.64
N ASP A 12 -5.27 17.21 13.74
CA ASP A 12 -4.79 18.59 13.55
C ASP A 12 -3.67 18.94 14.55
N VAL A 13 -3.78 18.45 15.80
CA VAL A 13 -2.74 18.58 16.82
C VAL A 13 -1.48 17.81 16.43
N CYS A 14 -1.61 16.54 16.04
CA CYS A 14 -0.45 15.72 15.64
C CYS A 14 0.20 16.23 14.35
N LYS A 15 -0.59 16.70 13.39
CA LYS A 15 -0.11 17.26 12.14
C LYS A 15 0.75 18.50 12.39
N LYS A 16 0.20 19.46 13.14
CA LYS A 16 0.88 20.71 13.48
C LYS A 16 2.20 20.50 14.22
N ASN A 17 2.26 19.51 15.12
CA ASN A 17 3.39 19.34 16.03
C ASN A 17 4.41 18.29 15.58
N TYR A 18 4.06 17.40 14.64
CA TYR A 18 4.93 16.32 14.18
C TYR A 18 4.98 16.23 12.65
N TYR A 19 3.83 16.06 12.01
CA TYR A 19 3.77 15.83 10.56
C TYR A 19 4.36 17.00 9.76
N ASP A 20 4.04 18.23 10.14
CA ASP A 20 4.54 19.44 9.49
C ASP A 20 6.06 19.66 9.67
N TYR A 21 6.69 18.89 10.56
CA TYR A 21 8.14 18.82 10.76
C TYR A 21 8.78 17.59 10.09
N GLY A 22 8.03 16.84 9.27
CA GLY A 22 8.53 15.69 8.51
C GLY A 22 8.36 14.33 9.19
N ILE A 23 7.68 14.24 10.34
CA ILE A 23 7.38 12.97 11.01
C ILE A 23 6.12 12.36 10.40
N ASN A 24 6.29 11.30 9.60
CA ASN A 24 5.22 10.66 8.84
C ASN A 24 4.84 9.25 9.35
N ALA A 25 5.30 8.87 10.54
CA ALA A 25 4.91 7.62 11.21
C ALA A 25 4.53 7.90 12.67
N PHE A 26 3.43 7.29 13.13
CA PHE A 26 2.86 7.53 14.46
C PHE A 26 2.71 6.22 15.23
N TRP A 27 3.29 6.16 16.42
CA TRP A 27 3.04 5.08 17.37
C TRP A 27 1.75 5.39 18.14
N LEU A 28 0.70 4.63 17.82
CA LEU A 28 -0.63 4.76 18.44
C LEU A 28 -0.75 3.81 19.64
N ASP A 29 -0.07 4.14 20.73
CA ASP A 29 -0.10 3.37 21.97
C ASP A 29 -1.46 3.47 22.69
N ASN A 30 -1.75 2.53 23.60
CA ASN A 30 -2.99 2.47 24.38
C ASN A 30 -4.27 2.55 23.51
N SER A 31 -4.32 1.74 22.46
CA SER A 31 -5.35 1.80 21.42
C SER A 31 -6.63 1.03 21.75
N GLU A 32 -6.65 0.27 22.84
CA GLU A 32 -7.73 -0.61 23.28
C GLU A 32 -9.03 0.11 23.71
N PRO A 33 -9.05 1.32 24.32
CA PRO A 33 -8.00 2.10 25.01
C PRO A 33 -7.65 1.57 26.41
N ASP A 34 -6.49 1.95 26.95
CA ASP A 34 -6.03 1.53 28.29
C ASP A 34 -6.84 2.23 29.41
N TYR A 35 -7.88 1.55 29.89
CA TYR A 35 -8.70 2.03 31.00
C TYR A 35 -8.03 1.72 32.33
N GLY A 36 -8.08 2.69 33.27
CA GLY A 36 -7.60 2.44 34.64
C GLY A 36 -8.30 1.25 35.32
N VAL A 37 -9.56 0.97 34.95
CA VAL A 37 -10.28 -0.26 35.30
C VAL A 37 -11.13 -0.67 34.09
N TYR A 38 -11.02 -1.92 33.62
CA TYR A 38 -11.79 -2.44 32.47
C TYR A 38 -13.24 -2.81 32.82
N ASP A 39 -14.00 -1.82 33.27
CA ASP A 39 -15.41 -1.94 33.60
C ASP A 39 -16.28 -1.28 32.52
N PHE A 40 -16.52 -2.01 31.43
CA PHE A 40 -17.20 -1.51 30.23
C PHE A 40 -18.64 -1.07 30.46
N ASP A 41 -19.28 -1.46 31.56
CA ASP A 41 -20.62 -1.00 31.92
C ASP A 41 -20.64 0.49 32.30
N HIS A 42 -19.52 1.00 32.82
CA HIS A 42 -19.38 2.37 33.30
C HIS A 42 -18.93 3.36 32.22
N TYR A 43 -18.56 2.88 31.03
CA TYR A 43 -18.09 3.72 29.94
C TYR A 43 -19.14 3.86 28.83
N ARG A 44 -19.15 5.04 28.20
CA ARG A 44 -20.03 5.35 27.07
C ARG A 44 -19.28 6.18 26.04
N TYR A 45 -19.48 5.84 24.78
CA TYR A 45 -19.05 6.62 23.63
C TYR A 45 -20.24 7.35 23.01
N ILE A 46 -19.97 8.27 22.08
CA ILE A 46 -21.02 8.99 21.36
C ILE A 46 -21.95 8.05 20.57
N GLU A 47 -21.42 6.93 20.06
CA GLU A 47 -22.19 5.90 19.34
C GLU A 47 -23.00 4.97 20.26
N GLY A 48 -22.75 4.99 21.59
CA GLY A 48 -23.47 4.14 22.53
C GLY A 48 -22.65 3.63 23.71
N PRO A 49 -23.25 2.76 24.55
CA PRO A 49 -22.57 2.11 25.67
C PRO A 49 -21.31 1.36 25.22
N ALA A 50 -20.24 1.40 26.01
CA ALA A 50 -18.97 0.76 25.68
C ALA A 50 -19.12 -0.75 25.41
N LEU A 51 -19.99 -1.47 26.13
CA LEU A 51 -20.30 -2.88 25.84
C LEU A 51 -20.74 -3.15 24.39
N SER A 52 -21.40 -2.18 23.75
CA SER A 52 -21.96 -2.36 22.42
C SER A 52 -20.95 -2.08 21.30
N CYS A 53 -19.92 -1.27 21.57
CA CYS A 53 -19.10 -0.73 20.50
C CYS A 53 -17.59 -0.64 20.77
N SER A 54 -17.09 -0.86 22.00
CA SER A 54 -15.66 -0.63 22.34
C SER A 54 -14.66 -1.27 21.38
N ASN A 55 -14.96 -2.45 20.86
CA ASN A 55 -14.05 -3.22 20.00
C ASN A 55 -13.67 -2.50 18.71
N ILE A 56 -14.45 -1.51 18.25
CA ILE A 56 -14.11 -0.72 17.05
C ILE A 56 -13.22 0.50 17.37
N TYR A 57 -13.03 0.85 18.65
CA TYR A 57 -12.20 1.98 19.06
C TYR A 57 -10.79 1.97 18.44
N PRO A 58 -10.00 0.88 18.51
CA PRO A 58 -8.66 0.84 17.91
C PRO A 58 -8.69 1.12 16.40
N GLN A 59 -9.66 0.55 15.69
CA GLN A 59 -9.82 0.80 14.26
C GLN A 59 -10.12 2.28 13.98
N LEU A 60 -11.00 2.90 14.77
CA LEU A 60 -11.31 4.33 14.64
C LEU A 60 -10.11 5.21 15.01
N TYR A 61 -9.25 4.77 15.93
CA TYR A 61 -8.02 5.46 16.28
C TYR A 61 -7.00 5.41 15.13
N SER A 62 -6.77 4.25 14.53
CA SER A 62 -5.90 4.11 13.36
C SER A 62 -6.40 4.95 12.17
N ARG A 63 -7.72 5.00 11.96
CA ARG A 63 -8.33 5.83 10.90
C ARG A 63 -8.08 7.32 11.06
N VAL A 64 -7.89 7.84 12.29
CA VAL A 64 -7.53 9.25 12.50
C VAL A 64 -6.30 9.62 11.69
N PHE A 65 -5.28 8.76 11.70
CA PHE A 65 -4.01 9.05 11.03
C PHE A 65 -4.04 8.56 9.59
N TYR A 66 -4.55 7.35 9.34
CA TYR A 66 -4.59 6.79 7.99
C TYR A 66 -5.40 7.65 7.01
N ASP A 67 -6.65 8.01 7.35
CA ASP A 67 -7.52 8.74 6.43
C ASP A 67 -6.94 10.13 6.13
N ASN A 68 -6.46 10.83 7.15
CA ASN A 68 -5.90 12.16 6.94
C ASN A 68 -4.52 12.15 6.25
N MET A 69 -3.66 11.18 6.56
CA MET A 69 -2.37 11.04 5.84
C MET A 69 -2.58 10.68 4.38
N LYS A 70 -3.57 9.82 4.10
CA LYS A 70 -4.03 9.54 2.73
C LYS A 70 -4.54 10.81 2.05
N ASP A 71 -5.35 11.61 2.74
CA ASP A 71 -5.90 12.85 2.20
C ASP A 71 -4.83 13.97 2.03
N LEU A 72 -3.70 13.88 2.74
CA LEU A 72 -2.57 14.81 2.62
C LEU A 72 -1.68 14.58 1.41
N GLY A 73 -1.90 13.51 0.66
CA GLY A 73 -1.18 13.22 -0.55
C GLY A 73 -1.22 11.73 -0.83
N ASP A 74 -1.38 11.40 -2.10
CA ASP A 74 -1.22 10.05 -2.54
C ASP A 74 0.22 9.58 -2.34
N VAL A 75 0.41 8.27 -2.16
CA VAL A 75 1.69 7.67 -1.77
C VAL A 75 2.81 8.12 -2.71
N PRO A 76 3.93 8.70 -2.22
CA PRO A 76 5.00 9.14 -3.11
C PRO A 76 5.74 7.95 -3.73
N SER A 77 6.37 8.17 -4.88
CA SER A 77 7.17 7.14 -5.57
C SER A 77 8.57 7.05 -4.96
N THR A 78 8.68 6.48 -3.76
CA THR A 78 9.98 6.19 -3.11
C THR A 78 10.07 4.77 -2.54
N PHE A 79 11.30 4.29 -2.28
CA PHE A 79 11.50 2.98 -1.65
C PHE A 79 11.00 2.94 -0.19
N GLU A 80 11.06 4.05 0.53
CA GLU A 80 10.51 4.18 1.88
C GLU A 80 9.00 3.99 1.86
N ALA A 81 8.32 4.67 0.92
CA ALA A 81 6.89 4.49 0.73
C ALA A 81 6.54 3.05 0.35
N PHE A 82 7.35 2.41 -0.50
CA PHE A 82 7.19 1.00 -0.83
C PHE A 82 7.30 0.09 0.41
N TYR A 83 8.29 0.33 1.28
CA TYR A 83 8.46 -0.38 2.55
C TYR A 83 7.24 -0.20 3.47
N ASP A 84 6.73 1.03 3.58
CA ASP A 84 5.56 1.32 4.41
C ASP A 84 4.30 0.63 3.88
N GLN A 85 4.11 0.60 2.56
CA GLN A 85 2.99 -0.09 1.94
C GLN A 85 3.04 -1.61 2.17
N LEU A 86 4.23 -2.23 2.22
CA LEU A 86 4.36 -3.64 2.59
C LEU A 86 3.82 -3.89 4.01
N GLN A 87 4.22 -3.05 4.99
CA GLN A 87 3.73 -3.18 6.37
C GLN A 87 2.22 -2.92 6.44
N ALA A 88 1.73 -1.90 5.73
CA ALA A 88 0.32 -1.59 5.66
C ALA A 88 -0.50 -2.78 5.11
N GLY A 89 -0.08 -3.38 3.99
CA GLY A 89 -0.77 -4.53 3.39
C GLY A 89 -0.85 -5.74 4.31
N LEU A 90 0.22 -6.03 5.06
CA LEU A 90 0.23 -7.12 6.05
C LEU A 90 -0.72 -6.85 7.22
N ASN A 91 -0.68 -5.64 7.78
CA ASN A 91 -1.57 -5.23 8.87
C ASN A 91 -3.04 -5.22 8.43
N MET A 92 -3.33 -4.77 7.22
CA MET A 92 -4.68 -4.82 6.64
C MET A 92 -5.18 -6.26 6.50
N GLY A 93 -4.30 -7.19 6.08
CA GLY A 93 -4.62 -8.62 6.06
C GLY A 93 -4.94 -9.20 7.44
N LEU A 94 -4.13 -8.86 8.46
CA LEU A 94 -4.36 -9.29 9.85
C LEU A 94 -5.64 -8.67 10.43
N ALA A 95 -5.98 -7.45 10.04
CA ALA A 95 -7.22 -6.77 10.40
C ALA A 95 -8.47 -7.30 9.66
N GLY A 96 -8.32 -8.36 8.86
CA GLY A 96 -9.44 -9.01 8.16
C GLY A 96 -9.85 -8.29 6.87
N ILE A 97 -8.96 -7.50 6.28
CA ILE A 97 -9.16 -6.83 4.98
C ILE A 97 -8.29 -7.55 3.93
N PRO A 98 -8.76 -8.69 3.38
CA PRO A 98 -7.96 -9.53 2.50
C PRO A 98 -7.82 -8.97 1.08
N TRP A 99 -8.62 -7.98 0.71
CA TRP A 99 -8.62 -7.35 -0.62
C TRP A 99 -7.96 -5.97 -0.52
N TRP A 100 -6.64 -5.96 -0.69
CA TRP A 100 -5.82 -4.77 -0.60
C TRP A 100 -4.81 -4.74 -1.75
N THR A 101 -4.43 -3.53 -2.19
CA THR A 101 -3.46 -3.29 -3.24
C THR A 101 -2.88 -1.88 -3.11
N THR A 102 -1.80 -1.59 -3.83
CA THR A 102 -1.21 -0.25 -3.98
C THR A 102 -1.41 0.29 -5.39
N ASP A 103 -1.05 1.56 -5.59
CA ASP A 103 -0.54 2.05 -6.88
C ASP A 103 0.88 1.49 -7.07
N ILE A 104 1.11 0.78 -8.16
CA ILE A 104 2.44 0.19 -8.42
C ILE A 104 3.42 1.33 -8.76
N GLY A 105 4.55 1.35 -8.07
CA GLY A 105 5.54 2.42 -8.21
C GLY A 105 5.21 3.69 -7.42
N GLY A 106 4.15 3.71 -6.61
CA GLY A 106 3.63 4.93 -5.95
C GLY A 106 2.72 5.72 -6.88
N PHE A 107 2.09 6.78 -6.36
CA PHE A 107 1.22 7.66 -7.12
C PHE A 107 2.02 8.70 -7.90
N MET A 108 2.74 9.60 -7.23
CA MET A 108 3.47 10.72 -7.86
C MET A 108 4.97 10.45 -8.01
N THR A 109 5.52 10.71 -9.21
CA THR A 109 6.97 10.79 -9.49
C THR A 109 7.28 12.04 -10.30
N ASP A 110 8.48 12.61 -10.16
CA ASP A 110 8.89 13.83 -10.87
C ASP A 110 9.26 13.55 -12.35
N ASP A 111 9.86 12.40 -12.65
CA ASP A 111 10.25 11.99 -14.01
C ASP A 111 10.17 10.46 -14.20
N VAL A 112 9.38 10.01 -15.18
CA VAL A 112 9.31 8.59 -15.59
C VAL A 112 10.58 8.04 -16.21
N ASN A 113 11.44 8.92 -16.72
CA ASN A 113 12.70 8.53 -17.36
C ASN A 113 13.85 8.42 -16.36
N ASP A 114 13.63 8.79 -15.09
CA ASP A 114 14.61 8.62 -14.03
C ASP A 114 14.89 7.11 -13.82
N PRO A 115 16.15 6.66 -14.00
CA PRO A 115 16.54 5.27 -13.76
C PRO A 115 16.21 4.78 -12.34
N ASP A 116 16.26 5.65 -11.33
CA ASP A 116 15.98 5.28 -9.94
C ASP A 116 14.48 5.01 -9.74
N PHE A 117 13.63 5.86 -10.33
CA PHE A 117 12.19 5.59 -10.39
C PHE A 117 11.87 4.31 -11.15
N GLN A 118 12.53 4.06 -12.29
CA GLN A 118 12.30 2.83 -13.06
C GLN A 118 12.71 1.59 -12.26
N GLN A 119 13.81 1.66 -11.51
CA GLN A 119 14.20 0.58 -10.60
C GLN A 119 13.14 0.35 -9.52
N LEU A 120 12.66 1.41 -8.87
CA LEU A 120 11.57 1.33 -7.89
C LEU A 120 10.31 0.70 -8.49
N LEU A 121 9.89 1.18 -9.66
CA LEU A 121 8.72 0.69 -10.38
C LEU A 121 8.81 -0.81 -10.64
N ILE A 122 9.96 -1.28 -11.14
CA ILE A 122 10.19 -2.72 -11.34
C ILE A 122 10.06 -3.47 -10.03
N ARG A 123 10.77 -3.08 -8.96
CA ARG A 123 10.68 -3.77 -7.66
C ARG A 123 9.27 -3.82 -7.09
N TRP A 124 8.53 -2.72 -7.22
CA TRP A 124 7.16 -2.63 -6.76
C TRP A 124 6.23 -3.50 -7.61
N TYR A 125 6.43 -3.56 -8.93
CA TYR A 125 5.68 -4.43 -9.83
C TYR A 125 5.91 -5.91 -9.51
N GLU A 126 7.17 -6.29 -9.29
CA GLU A 126 7.54 -7.65 -8.89
C GLU A 126 6.80 -8.08 -7.60
N PHE A 127 6.70 -7.19 -6.61
CA PHE A 127 5.93 -7.41 -5.40
C PHE A 127 4.41 -7.47 -5.65
N ALA A 128 3.87 -6.53 -6.42
CA ALA A 128 2.44 -6.39 -6.64
C ALA A 128 1.83 -7.60 -7.37
N VAL A 129 2.62 -8.32 -8.17
CA VAL A 129 2.21 -9.60 -8.79
C VAL A 129 1.71 -10.60 -7.76
N TYR A 130 2.31 -10.61 -6.56
CA TYR A 130 1.96 -11.51 -5.46
C TYR A 130 1.00 -10.88 -4.43
N SER A 131 0.56 -9.64 -4.64
CA SER A 131 -0.48 -8.99 -3.83
C SER A 131 -1.88 -9.50 -4.18
N ALA A 132 -2.89 -9.18 -3.36
CA ALA A 132 -4.26 -9.68 -3.57
C ALA A 132 -4.83 -9.26 -4.93
N VAL A 133 -4.61 -7.99 -5.31
CA VAL A 133 -4.96 -7.44 -6.64
C VAL A 133 -3.68 -6.90 -7.29
N LEU A 134 -3.54 -7.11 -8.60
CA LEU A 134 -2.48 -6.47 -9.40
C LEU A 134 -3.11 -5.26 -10.10
N ARG A 135 -2.66 -4.05 -9.78
CA ARG A 135 -3.22 -2.81 -10.33
C ARG A 135 -2.13 -1.79 -10.67
N MET A 136 -2.01 -1.47 -11.95
CA MET A 136 -1.12 -0.41 -12.43
C MET A 136 -1.86 0.93 -12.42
N HIS A 137 -1.33 1.92 -11.70
CA HIS A 137 -1.86 3.28 -11.60
C HIS A 137 -0.76 4.23 -11.13
N GLY A 138 -0.96 5.53 -11.28
CA GLY A 138 -0.06 6.58 -10.85
C GLY A 138 -0.20 7.82 -11.72
N ASP A 139 0.21 8.96 -11.17
CA ASP A 139 0.33 10.23 -11.86
C ASP A 139 1.82 10.55 -12.06
N ARG A 140 2.23 10.61 -13.33
CA ARG A 140 3.61 10.44 -13.73
C ARG A 140 4.20 11.73 -14.27
N GLY A 141 5.23 12.28 -13.63
CA GLY A 141 5.96 13.42 -14.17
C GLY A 141 6.89 13.04 -15.35
N PRO A 142 7.42 14.03 -16.09
CA PRO A 142 7.16 15.46 -15.92
C PRO A 142 5.79 15.88 -16.49
N TYR A 143 5.17 16.90 -15.90
CA TYR A 143 3.87 17.45 -16.35
C TYR A 143 4.03 18.43 -17.52
N ASN A 144 4.41 17.91 -18.68
CA ASN A 144 4.63 18.71 -19.89
C ASN A 144 3.61 18.42 -21.01
N ILE A 145 2.57 17.63 -20.72
CA ILE A 145 1.47 17.36 -21.65
C ILE A 145 0.48 18.54 -21.57
N PRO A 146 0.16 19.21 -22.70
CA PRO A 146 -0.81 20.28 -22.71
C PRO A 146 -2.18 19.82 -22.22
N MET A 147 -2.87 20.69 -21.47
CA MET A 147 -4.27 20.46 -21.11
C MET A 147 -5.13 20.33 -22.37
N LEU A 148 -6.15 19.48 -22.31
CA LEU A 148 -7.03 19.22 -23.43
C LEU A 148 -8.00 20.38 -23.70
N ASP A 149 -8.18 21.25 -22.71
CA ASP A 149 -9.15 22.33 -22.73
C ASP A 149 -8.71 23.51 -21.84
N ASP A 150 -9.18 24.71 -22.16
CA ASP A 150 -8.88 25.98 -21.47
C ASP A 150 -10.00 26.45 -20.53
N ARG A 151 -11.10 25.71 -20.43
CA ARG A 151 -12.18 25.93 -19.46
C ARG A 151 -11.67 25.80 -18.02
N ASP A 152 -12.44 26.34 -17.06
CA ASP A 152 -12.18 26.23 -15.63
C ASP A 152 -12.96 25.07 -14.96
N PHE A 153 -13.60 24.21 -15.76
CA PHE A 153 -14.38 23.08 -15.28
C PHE A 153 -14.22 21.82 -16.15
N GLY A 154 -14.31 20.65 -15.50
CA GLY A 154 -14.24 19.34 -16.14
C GLY A 154 -12.80 18.80 -16.24
N GLY A 155 -12.65 17.50 -16.53
CA GLY A 155 -11.32 16.85 -16.52
C GLY A 155 -10.35 17.36 -17.60
N GLY A 156 -10.84 18.02 -18.64
CA GLY A 156 -10.00 18.57 -19.72
C GLY A 156 -9.12 19.75 -19.31
N CYS A 157 -9.45 20.44 -18.21
CA CYS A 157 -8.68 21.54 -17.65
C CYS A 157 -7.66 21.13 -16.59
N LEU A 158 -7.51 19.81 -16.35
CA LEU A 158 -6.49 19.27 -15.45
C LEU A 158 -5.26 18.85 -16.26
N HIS A 159 -4.09 18.92 -15.63
CA HIS A 159 -2.90 18.30 -16.19
C HIS A 159 -3.04 16.77 -16.16
N THR A 160 -2.40 16.10 -17.11
CA THR A 160 -2.25 14.64 -17.11
C THR A 160 -0.78 14.30 -16.97
N GLY A 161 -0.48 13.27 -16.17
CA GLY A 161 0.82 12.65 -16.16
C GLY A 161 1.15 11.92 -17.47
N GLN A 162 2.42 11.53 -17.57
CA GLN A 162 3.01 10.71 -18.64
C GLN A 162 2.38 9.31 -18.74
N PRO A 163 2.57 8.62 -19.88
CA PRO A 163 2.15 7.23 -20.05
C PRO A 163 2.61 6.30 -18.92
N ASN A 164 1.77 5.34 -18.55
CA ASN A 164 1.98 4.43 -17.41
C ASN A 164 1.71 2.95 -17.77
N GLU A 165 1.64 2.66 -19.07
CA GLU A 165 1.56 1.31 -19.60
C GLU A 165 2.90 0.57 -19.48
N LEU A 166 2.88 -0.76 -19.54
CA LEU A 166 4.07 -1.59 -19.34
C LEU A 166 5.18 -1.30 -20.38
N TRP A 167 4.83 -0.85 -21.58
CA TRP A 167 5.78 -0.52 -22.65
C TRP A 167 6.34 0.90 -22.55
N SER A 168 5.87 1.71 -21.61
CA SER A 168 6.25 3.12 -21.48
C SER A 168 7.64 3.32 -20.85
N TYR A 169 8.24 2.27 -20.28
CA TYR A 169 9.48 2.33 -19.50
C TYR A 169 10.68 1.68 -20.20
N GLY A 170 10.63 1.55 -21.53
CA GLY A 170 11.68 0.93 -22.33
C GLY A 170 11.57 -0.60 -22.44
N GLU A 171 12.24 -1.13 -23.46
CA GLU A 171 12.11 -2.53 -23.90
C GLU A 171 12.54 -3.55 -22.82
N GLU A 172 13.62 -3.26 -22.09
CA GLU A 172 14.13 -4.18 -21.06
C GLU A 172 13.18 -4.27 -19.86
N ASN A 173 12.66 -3.12 -19.39
CA ASN A 173 11.67 -3.07 -18.32
C ASN A 173 10.35 -3.71 -18.76
N TYR A 174 9.93 -3.51 -20.02
CA TYR A 174 8.77 -4.18 -20.59
C TYR A 174 8.90 -5.70 -20.54
N LYS A 175 10.05 -6.27 -20.95
CA LYS A 175 10.30 -7.72 -20.88
C LYS A 175 10.16 -8.26 -19.44
N ILE A 176 10.68 -7.53 -18.46
CA ILE A 176 10.57 -7.91 -17.04
C ILE A 176 9.10 -7.86 -16.58
N MET A 177 8.40 -6.75 -16.79
CA MET A 177 7.00 -6.61 -16.40
C MET A 177 6.10 -7.62 -17.11
N LYS A 178 6.35 -7.90 -18.40
CA LYS A 178 5.60 -8.90 -19.17
C LYS A 178 5.79 -10.31 -18.61
N LYS A 179 7.03 -10.71 -18.28
CA LYS A 179 7.32 -11.97 -17.60
C LYS A 179 6.53 -12.10 -16.29
N TYR A 180 6.51 -11.05 -15.49
CA TYR A 180 5.78 -11.01 -14.22
C TYR A 180 4.25 -11.00 -14.39
N TYR A 181 3.75 -10.34 -15.43
CA TYR A 181 2.35 -10.40 -15.83
C TYR A 181 1.95 -11.84 -16.19
N ASP A 182 2.77 -12.56 -16.95
CA ASP A 182 2.49 -13.96 -17.30
C ASP A 182 2.41 -14.84 -16.04
N ILE A 183 3.32 -14.64 -15.08
CA ILE A 183 3.26 -15.29 -13.75
C ILE A 183 1.93 -14.96 -13.05
N ARG A 184 1.49 -13.69 -13.06
CA ARG A 184 0.19 -13.29 -12.47
C ARG A 184 -0.97 -14.06 -13.10
N ILE A 185 -0.96 -14.20 -14.43
CA ILE A 185 -2.00 -14.92 -15.17
C ILE A 185 -1.97 -16.41 -14.80
N GLU A 186 -0.80 -17.03 -14.72
CA GLU A 186 -0.65 -18.43 -14.27
C GLU A 186 -1.17 -18.63 -12.84
N MET A 187 -0.98 -17.64 -11.95
CA MET A 187 -1.47 -17.69 -10.57
C MET A 187 -2.98 -17.46 -10.42
N HIS A 188 -3.71 -17.11 -11.48
CA HIS A 188 -5.11 -16.72 -11.40
C HIS A 188 -6.00 -17.76 -10.69
N ASP A 189 -5.85 -19.05 -11.02
CA ASP A 189 -6.61 -20.12 -10.38
C ASP A 189 -6.21 -20.33 -8.92
N TYR A 190 -4.92 -20.18 -8.61
CA TYR A 190 -4.42 -20.21 -7.23
C TYR A 190 -4.97 -19.05 -6.41
N ILE A 191 -5.02 -17.82 -6.95
CA ILE A 191 -5.57 -16.63 -6.28
C ILE A 191 -7.07 -16.82 -6.03
N LYS A 192 -7.84 -17.27 -7.04
CA LYS A 192 -9.27 -17.61 -6.89
C LYS A 192 -9.52 -18.61 -5.77
N LYS A 193 -8.65 -19.63 -5.66
CA LYS A 193 -8.72 -20.63 -4.58
C LYS A 193 -8.26 -20.06 -3.24
N THR A 194 -7.24 -19.21 -3.20
CA THR A 194 -6.67 -18.64 -1.96
C THR A 194 -7.63 -17.65 -1.30
N VAL A 195 -8.41 -16.90 -2.09
CA VAL A 195 -9.56 -16.13 -1.60
C VAL A 195 -10.65 -17.04 -0.98
N ARG A 196 -10.56 -18.36 -1.15
CA ARG A 196 -11.48 -19.37 -0.57
C ARG A 196 -10.84 -20.37 0.42
N ARG A 197 -9.52 -20.59 0.40
CA ARG A 197 -8.67 -21.30 1.38
C ARG A 197 -7.28 -21.48 0.77
N GLY A 198 -6.25 -21.08 1.52
CA GLY A 198 -4.87 -21.06 1.03
C GLY A 198 -4.18 -22.41 1.06
N ILE A 199 -3.60 -22.84 -0.07
CA ILE A 199 -2.50 -23.83 -0.15
C ILE A 199 -1.64 -23.54 -1.40
N ARG A 200 -0.31 -23.46 -1.22
CA ARG A 200 0.75 -22.71 -1.95
C ARG A 200 1.71 -23.56 -2.80
N GLU A 201 2.34 -22.99 -3.85
CA GLU A 201 3.41 -23.55 -4.71
C GLU A 201 4.48 -22.50 -5.26
N ARG A 202 5.70 -22.87 -5.78
CA ARG A 202 6.91 -22.06 -6.29
C ARG A 202 7.36 -22.65 -7.62
N THR A 203 8.01 -21.79 -8.39
CA THR A 203 8.93 -22.10 -9.49
C THR A 203 10.04 -21.03 -9.59
N ARG A 204 11.33 -21.44 -9.66
CA ARG A 204 12.39 -20.77 -10.47
C ARG A 204 13.68 -21.61 -10.58
N ASP A 205 14.23 -22.10 -9.48
CA ASP A 205 15.57 -22.73 -9.46
C ASP A 205 15.56 -24.23 -9.11
N GLY A 206 14.42 -24.77 -8.66
CA GLY A 206 14.29 -26.15 -8.20
C GLY A 206 15.10 -26.46 -6.94
N LYS A 207 15.89 -25.51 -6.43
CA LYS A 207 16.68 -25.67 -5.20
C LYS A 207 15.73 -25.74 -4.01
N VAL A 208 15.90 -26.83 -3.28
CA VAL A 208 15.17 -27.13 -2.06
C VAL A 208 16.05 -26.67 -0.89
N TYR A 209 15.47 -25.84 -0.03
CA TYR A 209 16.11 -25.42 1.20
C TYR A 209 15.35 -26.06 2.36
N GLU A 210 16.06 -26.50 3.39
CA GLU A 210 15.43 -26.91 4.64
C GLU A 210 14.91 -25.68 5.41
N GLY A 211 13.79 -25.80 6.10
CA GLY A 211 13.24 -24.70 6.91
C GLY A 211 14.08 -24.42 8.17
N GLY A 212 13.95 -23.22 8.74
CA GLY A 212 14.62 -22.86 10.00
C GLY A 212 16.03 -22.27 9.86
N GLN A 213 16.40 -21.80 8.66
CA GLN A 213 17.70 -21.18 8.39
C GLN A 213 17.55 -19.84 7.65
N THR A 214 18.53 -18.95 7.85
CA THR A 214 18.72 -17.76 7.02
C THR A 214 19.54 -18.13 5.80
N ILE A 215 19.12 -17.70 4.61
CA ILE A 215 19.83 -17.94 3.36
C ILE A 215 20.19 -16.63 2.67
N HIS A 216 21.30 -16.62 1.95
CA HIS A 216 21.59 -15.59 0.96
C HIS A 216 20.99 -16.02 -0.37
N ALA A 217 20.00 -15.25 -0.85
CA ALA A 217 19.34 -15.48 -2.13
C ALA A 217 19.68 -14.35 -3.11
N ASP A 218 20.03 -14.70 -4.34
CA ASP A 218 20.27 -13.72 -5.39
C ASP A 218 18.96 -12.97 -5.71
N ALA A 219 19.03 -11.64 -5.77
CA ALA A 219 17.90 -10.76 -6.06
C ALA A 219 18.24 -9.76 -7.21
N PRO A 220 18.58 -10.24 -8.42
CA PRO A 220 18.82 -9.38 -9.58
C PRO A 220 17.57 -8.54 -9.94
N ILE A 221 17.72 -7.52 -10.79
CA ILE A 221 16.60 -6.62 -11.14
C ILE A 221 15.41 -7.32 -11.81
N ASP A 222 15.65 -8.46 -12.46
CA ASP A 222 14.62 -9.27 -13.11
C ASP A 222 14.03 -10.36 -12.18
N SER A 223 14.38 -10.34 -10.89
CA SER A 223 13.87 -11.27 -9.90
C SER A 223 13.82 -10.72 -8.47
N ILE A 224 12.65 -10.88 -7.84
CA ILE A 224 12.56 -11.02 -6.38
C ILE A 224 12.64 -12.48 -5.92
N PRO A 225 13.24 -12.78 -4.75
CA PRO A 225 13.22 -14.11 -4.17
C PRO A 225 11.81 -14.52 -3.72
N VAL A 226 11.27 -15.60 -4.28
CA VAL A 226 9.95 -16.16 -3.90
C VAL A 226 10.09 -17.63 -3.55
N PHE A 227 9.49 -18.04 -2.43
CA PHE A 227 9.56 -19.39 -1.87
C PHE A 227 8.20 -20.09 -1.75
N LYS A 228 8.24 -21.42 -1.76
CA LYS A 228 7.13 -22.36 -1.78
C LYS A 228 7.38 -23.40 -0.74
N ARG A 229 6.27 -23.80 -0.15
CA ARG A 229 6.22 -24.99 0.66
C ARG A 229 5.96 -26.21 -0.23
N LYS A 230 6.83 -27.23 -0.14
CA LYS A 230 6.57 -28.57 -0.70
C LYS A 230 5.45 -29.26 0.08
#